data_AF-A0A3R0XC94-F1
#
_entry.id   AF-A0A3R0XC94-F1
#
_cell.length_a   1.000
_cell.length_b   1.000
_cell.length_c   1.000
_cell.angle_alpha   90.00
_cell.angle_beta   90.00
_cell.angle_gamma   90.00
#
_symmetry.space_group_name_H-M   'P 1'
#
loop_
_entity.id
_entity.type
_entity.pdbx_description
1 polymer ?
#
loop_
_entity_poly.entity_id
_entity_poly.type
_entity_poly.pdbx_seq_one_letter_code
_entity_poly.pdbx_strand_id
1 'polypeptide(L)'
;MPVTLEHVSSRTVQQKLNTKGIRTWDTIQYLSALDGAHKDTVFHEQISNLPEEYIHLDEMARDEKEYSLNIYEFFFESTSEIICEDIKSTLDFYYLNSPTFRRLVNYRVDYSINNDIDTSKCEVIVSPNYSYEN
;
A
#
# COMPACT_ATOMS: atom_id res chain seq x y z
N MET A 1 -33.95 -4.29 -11.21
CA MET A 1 -33.65 -2.90 -11.68
C MET A 1 -32.18 -2.64 -11.40
N PRO A 2 -31.35 -2.35 -12.41
CA PRO A 2 -29.93 -2.08 -12.21
C PRO A 2 -29.75 -0.62 -11.78
N VAL A 3 -28.92 -0.39 -10.77
CA VAL A 3 -28.57 0.96 -10.30
C VAL A 3 -27.55 1.55 -11.27
N THR A 4 -27.93 2.60 -11.98
CA THR A 4 -27.10 3.34 -12.93
C THR A 4 -26.08 4.23 -12.21
N LEU A 5 -24.87 4.26 -12.75
CA LEU A 5 -23.65 4.85 -12.18
C LEU A 5 -23.60 6.38 -12.37
N GLU A 6 -24.71 7.09 -12.15
CA GLU A 6 -24.86 8.48 -12.62
C GLU A 6 -24.80 9.55 -11.51
N HIS A 7 -24.49 9.19 -10.26
CA HIS A 7 -24.38 10.16 -9.16
C HIS A 7 -23.06 10.14 -8.40
N VAL A 8 -21.95 9.87 -9.08
CA VAL A 8 -20.66 10.41 -8.62
C VAL A 8 -20.57 11.85 -9.13
N SER A 9 -21.25 12.76 -8.43
CA SER A 9 -21.11 14.19 -8.64
C SER A 9 -19.62 14.54 -8.52
N SER A 10 -18.98 14.80 -9.65
CA SER A 10 -17.63 15.34 -9.75
C SER A 10 -17.61 16.72 -9.10
N ARG A 11 -17.41 16.75 -7.78
CA ARG A 11 -17.02 17.99 -7.10
C ARG A 11 -15.67 18.38 -7.69
N THR A 12 -15.69 19.42 -8.52
CA THR A 12 -14.52 20.13 -8.98
C THR A 12 -13.79 20.67 -7.76
N VAL A 13 -12.80 19.94 -7.27
CA VAL A 13 -11.85 20.44 -6.27
C VAL A 13 -10.91 21.40 -7.01
N GLN A 14 -11.38 22.63 -7.24
CA GLN A 14 -10.49 23.74 -7.54
C GLN A 14 -10.04 24.36 -6.22
N GLN A 15 -8.99 23.78 -5.65
CA GLN A 15 -8.02 24.54 -4.88
C GLN A 15 -6.66 24.34 -5.52
N LYS A 16 -6.30 25.30 -6.36
CA LYS A 16 -4.94 25.46 -6.90
C LYS A 16 -4.08 26.02 -5.77
N LEU A 17 -3.75 25.19 -4.79
CA LEU A 17 -2.71 25.47 -3.81
C LEU A 17 -1.36 25.24 -4.48
N ASN A 18 -0.53 26.29 -4.56
CA ASN A 18 0.89 26.20 -4.92
C ASN A 18 1.69 25.54 -3.77
N THR A 19 1.30 24.33 -3.40
CA THR A 19 2.04 23.46 -2.48
C THR A 19 2.59 22.32 -3.32
N LYS A 20 3.86 21.95 -3.14
CA LYS A 20 4.32 20.61 -3.51
C LYS A 20 3.23 19.65 -3.05
N GLY A 21 2.62 18.88 -3.97
CA GLY A 21 1.52 17.98 -3.63
C GLY A 21 1.94 17.07 -2.47
N ILE A 22 0.99 16.76 -1.57
CA ILE A 22 1.20 15.85 -0.45
C ILE A 22 1.83 14.57 -1.00
N ARG A 23 3.02 14.21 -0.51
CA ARG A 23 3.73 13.02 -0.99
C ARG A 23 3.19 11.78 -0.32
N THR A 24 3.42 10.61 -0.91
CA THR A 24 2.87 9.36 -0.39
C THR A 24 3.50 8.89 0.92
N TRP A 25 4.62 9.51 1.32
CA TRP A 25 5.29 9.33 2.61
C TRP A 25 4.95 10.45 3.62
N ASP A 26 4.22 11.50 3.22
CA ASP A 26 3.81 12.59 4.12
C ASP A 26 2.52 12.21 4.87
N THR A 27 2.54 11.06 5.55
CA THR A 27 1.35 10.38 6.11
C THR A 27 0.55 11.28 7.04
N ILE A 28 1.22 12.04 7.92
CA ILE A 28 0.52 12.99 8.80
C ILE A 28 -0.12 14.12 8.01
N GLN A 29 0.52 14.66 6.97
CA GLN A 29 -0.09 15.72 6.16
C GLN A 29 -1.28 15.19 5.34
N TYR A 30 -1.15 13.97 4.78
CA TYR A 30 -2.22 13.32 4.04
C TYR A 30 -3.44 13.06 4.93
N LEU A 31 -3.22 12.40 6.07
CA LEU A 31 -4.28 12.06 7.02
C LEU A 31 -4.91 13.31 7.63
N SER A 32 -4.12 14.33 7.99
CA SER A 32 -4.66 15.61 8.50
C SER A 32 -5.49 16.35 7.45
N ALA A 33 -5.10 16.29 6.17
CA ALA A 33 -5.87 16.90 5.09
C ALA A 33 -7.21 16.18 4.87
N LEU A 34 -7.22 14.85 4.94
CA LEU A 34 -8.45 14.05 4.90
C LEU A 34 -9.36 14.33 6.10
N ASP A 35 -8.78 14.39 7.29
CA ASP A 35 -9.51 14.62 8.54
C ASP A 35 -10.22 15.98 8.52
N GLY A 36 -9.50 17.03 8.13
CA GLY A 36 -10.05 18.37 7.96
C GLY A 36 -11.16 18.46 6.91
N ALA A 37 -11.13 17.61 5.89
CA ALA A 37 -12.14 17.58 4.84
C ALA A 37 -13.44 16.86 5.24
N HIS A 38 -13.34 15.80 6.07
CA HIS A 38 -14.45 14.89 6.34
C HIS A 38 -15.09 15.06 7.73
N LYS A 39 -14.40 15.71 8.70
CA LYS A 39 -14.89 15.97 10.07
C LYS A 39 -15.51 14.74 10.74
N ASP A 40 -14.91 13.58 10.53
CA ASP A 40 -15.35 12.31 11.11
C ASP A 40 -14.63 12.09 12.45
N THR A 41 -15.41 11.99 13.53
CA THR A 41 -14.86 11.85 14.88
C THR A 41 -14.13 10.53 15.11
N VAL A 42 -14.55 9.46 14.45
CA VAL A 42 -13.90 8.14 14.55
C VAL A 42 -12.58 8.16 13.78
N PHE A 43 -12.58 8.73 12.58
CA PHE A 43 -11.38 8.89 11.78
C PHE A 43 -10.34 9.79 12.48
N HIS A 44 -10.78 10.90 13.07
CA HIS A 44 -9.94 11.81 13.85
C HIS A 44 -9.26 11.10 15.03
N GLU A 45 -10.01 10.28 15.76
CA GLU A 45 -9.48 9.46 16.87
C GLU A 45 -8.46 8.43 16.37
N GLN A 46 -8.74 7.76 15.24
CA GLN A 46 -7.82 6.81 14.64
C GLN A 46 -6.49 7.45 14.20
N ILE A 47 -6.52 8.66 13.64
CA ILE A 47 -5.29 9.39 13.26
C ILE A 47 -4.53 9.84 14.50
N SER A 48 -5.25 10.32 15.51
CA SER A 48 -4.63 10.79 16.76
C SER A 48 -3.93 9.67 17.53
N ASN A 49 -4.39 8.43 17.34
CA ASN A 49 -3.82 7.23 17.95
C ASN A 49 -2.88 6.46 16.99
N LEU A 50 -2.45 7.06 15.88
CA LEU A 50 -1.54 6.39 14.95
C LEU A 50 -0.19 6.14 15.64
N PRO A 51 0.29 4.88 15.67
CA PRO A 51 1.61 4.57 16.23
C PRO A 51 2.74 5.36 15.54
N GLU A 52 3.66 5.91 16.35
CA GLU A 52 4.81 6.67 15.86
C GLU A 52 5.68 5.84 14.92
N GLU A 53 5.72 4.52 15.12
CA GLU A 53 6.49 3.59 14.30
C GLU A 53 6.03 3.58 12.83
N TYR A 54 4.73 3.78 12.56
CA TYR A 54 4.23 3.86 11.18
C TYR A 54 4.62 5.17 10.50
N ILE A 55 4.60 6.27 11.25
CA ILE A 55 5.06 7.56 10.76
C ILE A 55 6.56 7.48 10.44
N HIS A 56 7.34 6.88 11.34
CA HIS A 56 8.77 6.73 11.16
C HIS A 56 9.12 5.81 9.98
N LEU A 57 8.39 4.70 9.83
CA LEU A 57 8.55 3.82 8.67
C LEU A 57 8.32 4.58 7.36
N ASP A 58 7.31 5.43 7.30
CA ASP A 58 7.03 6.23 6.10
C ASP A 58 8.11 7.28 5.84
N GLU A 59 8.66 7.88 6.89
CA GLU A 59 9.80 8.77 6.77
C GLU A 59 11.06 8.06 6.26
N MET A 60 11.26 6.78 6.56
CA MET A 60 12.39 6.00 6.06
C MET A 60 12.14 5.47 4.64
N ALA A 61 10.91 5.02 4.36
CA ALA A 61 10.50 4.40 3.11
C ALA A 61 10.01 5.43 2.10
N ARG A 62 10.92 6.23 1.54
CA ARG A 62 10.60 7.32 0.58
C ARG A 62 10.83 7.00 -0.88
N ASP A 63 11.48 5.88 -1.22
CA ASP A 63 11.85 5.60 -2.60
C ASP A 63 10.66 5.10 -3.43
N GLU A 64 10.02 6.00 -4.17
CA GLU A 64 8.91 5.69 -5.07
C GLU A 64 9.37 5.22 -6.47
N LYS A 65 10.68 5.03 -6.72
CA LYS A 65 11.14 4.63 -8.05
C LYS A 65 10.69 3.23 -8.41
N GLU A 66 10.40 3.06 -9.69
CA GLU A 66 10.15 1.75 -10.27
C GLU A 66 11.48 1.09 -10.62
N TYR A 67 11.59 -0.18 -10.24
CA TYR A 67 12.75 -1.02 -10.50
C TYR A 67 12.26 -2.33 -11.10
N SER A 68 13.11 -2.98 -11.90
CA SER A 68 12.85 -4.33 -12.39
C SER A 68 13.12 -5.34 -11.27
N LEU A 69 12.14 -5.53 -10.39
CA LEU A 69 12.21 -6.43 -9.24
C LEU A 69 11.31 -7.64 -9.44
N ASN A 70 11.80 -8.83 -9.11
CA ASN A 70 10.95 -10.02 -8.97
C ASN A 70 10.46 -10.10 -7.52
N ILE A 71 9.37 -9.40 -7.21
CA ILE A 71 8.84 -9.26 -5.85
C ILE A 71 8.45 -10.62 -5.27
N TYR A 72 7.83 -11.48 -6.08
CA TYR A 72 7.45 -12.83 -5.66
C TYR A 72 8.68 -13.61 -5.16
N GLU A 73 9.73 -13.67 -5.99
CA GLU A 73 10.94 -14.42 -5.66
C GLU A 73 11.65 -13.89 -4.41
N PHE A 74 11.55 -12.59 -4.15
CA PHE A 74 12.13 -12.00 -2.96
C PHE A 74 11.39 -12.41 -1.68
N PHE A 75 10.06 -12.42 -1.70
CA PHE A 75 9.23 -12.56 -0.50
C PHE A 75 8.60 -13.93 -0.29
N PHE A 76 8.56 -14.80 -1.30
CA PHE A 76 7.80 -16.05 -1.26
C PHE A 76 8.62 -17.27 -1.65
N GLU A 77 8.31 -18.39 -1.02
CA GLU A 77 8.80 -19.69 -1.44
C GLU A 77 8.13 -20.15 -2.74
N SER A 78 8.75 -21.12 -3.42
CA SER A 78 8.17 -21.73 -4.61
C SER A 78 6.87 -22.46 -4.27
N THR A 79 5.80 -22.18 -5.02
CA THR A 79 4.51 -22.88 -4.94
C THR A 79 4.08 -23.35 -6.32
N SER A 80 2.86 -23.89 -6.46
CA SER A 80 2.32 -24.28 -7.77
C SER A 80 2.34 -23.11 -8.76
N GLU A 81 2.62 -23.39 -10.03
CA GLU A 81 2.82 -22.38 -11.07
C GLU A 81 1.63 -21.43 -11.21
N ILE A 82 0.40 -21.94 -11.23
CA ILE A 82 -0.83 -21.12 -11.33
C ILE A 82 -0.92 -20.11 -10.18
N ILE A 83 -0.68 -20.55 -8.95
CA ILE A 83 -0.77 -19.67 -7.76
C ILE A 83 0.39 -18.67 -7.73
N CYS A 84 1.58 -19.09 -8.16
CA CYS A 84 2.73 -18.21 -8.31
C CYS A 84 2.42 -17.08 -9.31
N GLU A 85 1.86 -17.40 -10.47
CA GLU A 85 1.48 -16.42 -11.50
C GLU A 85 0.42 -15.43 -11.02
N ASP A 86 -0.60 -15.91 -10.31
CA ASP A 86 -1.66 -15.07 -9.73
C ASP A 86 -1.10 -14.09 -8.71
N ILE A 87 -0.27 -14.56 -7.77
CA ILE A 87 0.35 -13.70 -6.76
C ILE A 87 1.31 -12.71 -7.44
N LYS A 88 2.16 -13.19 -8.35
CA LYS A 88 3.14 -12.35 -9.03
C LYS A 88 2.47 -11.23 -9.82
N SER A 89 1.46 -11.54 -10.65
CA SER A 89 0.73 -10.54 -11.42
C SER A 89 0.03 -9.52 -10.51
N THR A 90 -0.50 -9.95 -9.37
CA THR A 90 -1.11 -9.06 -8.37
C THR A 90 -0.07 -8.12 -7.75
N LEU A 91 1.09 -8.64 -7.35
CA LEU A 91 2.18 -7.84 -6.79
C LEU A 91 2.73 -6.84 -7.82
N ASP A 92 2.94 -7.28 -9.06
CA ASP A 92 3.44 -6.44 -10.16
C ASP A 92 2.43 -5.31 -10.47
N PHE A 93 1.13 -5.62 -10.47
CA PHE A 93 0.08 -4.63 -10.64
C PHE A 93 0.13 -3.54 -9.55
N TYR A 94 0.22 -3.93 -8.27
CA TYR A 94 0.31 -2.95 -7.20
C TYR A 94 1.62 -2.18 -7.20
N TYR A 95 2.73 -2.84 -7.53
CA TYR A 95 4.04 -2.18 -7.61
C TYR A 95 4.09 -1.14 -8.71
N LEU A 96 3.41 -1.37 -9.84
CA LEU A 96 3.30 -0.39 -10.92
C LEU A 96 2.37 0.78 -10.56
N ASN A 97 1.24 0.49 -9.92
CA ASN A 97 0.13 1.45 -9.78
C ASN A 97 0.04 2.15 -8.43
N SER A 98 0.72 1.66 -7.38
CA SER A 98 0.67 2.23 -6.03
C SER A 98 2.05 2.71 -5.57
N PRO A 99 2.33 4.02 -5.57
CA PRO A 99 3.59 4.56 -5.06
C PRO A 99 3.82 4.22 -3.58
N THR A 100 2.74 4.12 -2.78
CA THR A 100 2.79 3.66 -1.40
C THR A 100 3.23 2.21 -1.28
N PHE A 101 2.72 1.32 -2.12
CA PHE A 101 3.17 -0.07 -2.11
C PHE A 101 4.64 -0.17 -2.54
N ARG A 102 4.99 0.55 -3.61
CA ARG A 102 6.35 0.59 -4.16
C ARG A 102 7.39 1.06 -3.17
N ARG A 103 7.14 2.15 -2.44
CA ARG A 103 8.09 2.66 -1.43
C ARG A 103 8.33 1.69 -0.27
N LEU A 104 7.30 0.94 0.13
CA LEU A 104 7.41 -0.08 1.17
C LEU A 104 8.20 -1.30 0.69
N VAL A 105 7.95 -1.76 -0.54
CA VAL A 105 8.71 -2.84 -1.18
C VAL A 105 10.18 -2.47 -1.31
N ASN A 106 10.47 -1.28 -1.86
CA ASN A 106 11.84 -0.78 -2.04
C ASN A 106 12.58 -0.69 -0.71
N TYR A 107 11.96 -0.08 0.30
CA TYR A 107 12.54 0.00 1.64
C TYR A 107 12.87 -1.38 2.21
N ARG A 108 11.96 -2.35 2.08
CA ARG A 108 12.18 -3.69 2.63
C ARG A 108 13.29 -4.44 1.88
N VAL A 109 13.33 -4.34 0.56
CA VAL A 109 14.38 -4.96 -0.26
C VAL A 109 15.74 -4.36 0.08
N ASP A 110 15.85 -3.03 0.05
CA ASP A 110 17.10 -2.32 0.37
C ASP A 110 17.55 -2.60 1.81
N TYR A 111 16.63 -2.57 2.77
CA TYR A 111 16.95 -2.86 4.16
C TYR A 111 17.48 -4.29 4.32
N SER A 112 16.88 -5.27 3.66
CA SER A 112 17.33 -6.67 3.77
C SER A 112 18.69 -6.87 3.12
N ILE A 113 18.92 -6.30 1.92
CA ILE A 113 20.21 -6.36 1.21
C ILE A 113 21.31 -5.67 2.03
N ASN A 114 21.06 -4.47 2.53
CA ASN A 114 22.09 -3.69 3.22
C ASN A 114 22.44 -4.22 4.61
N ASN A 115 21.54 -4.99 5.24
CA ASN A 115 21.76 -5.55 6.58
C ASN A 115 22.04 -7.06 6.56
N ASP A 116 22.21 -7.67 5.38
CA ASP A 116 22.43 -9.12 5.20
C ASP A 116 21.38 -9.96 5.95
N ILE A 117 20.12 -9.50 5.92
CA ILE A 117 19.02 -10.17 6.60
C ILE A 117 18.46 -11.20 5.64
N ASP A 118 18.73 -12.47 5.92
CA ASP A 118 18.00 -13.58 5.30
C ASP A 118 16.56 -13.54 5.79
N THR A 119 15.69 -12.96 4.97
CA THR A 119 14.27 -12.91 5.28
C THR A 119 13.67 -14.27 4.96
N SER A 120 13.23 -14.97 6.00
CA SER A 120 12.39 -16.16 5.86
C SER A 120 11.27 -15.86 4.87
N LYS A 121 11.31 -16.51 3.71
CA LYS A 121 10.30 -16.31 2.69
C LYS A 121 8.96 -16.83 3.18
N CYS A 122 7.89 -16.24 2.69
CA CYS A 122 6.54 -16.67 2.99
C CYS A 122 6.22 -17.96 2.23
N GLU A 123 5.86 -19.02 2.96
CA GLU A 123 5.25 -20.21 2.37
C GLU A 123 3.80 -19.92 1.98
N VAL A 124 3.40 -20.34 0.78
CA VAL A 124 2.02 -20.20 0.29
C VAL A 124 1.28 -21.52 0.47
N ILE A 125 0.42 -21.57 1.48
CA ILE A 125 -0.41 -22.74 1.78
C ILE A 125 -1.83 -22.52 1.25
N VAL A 126 -2.25 -23.37 0.32
CA VAL A 126 -3.61 -23.34 -0.24
C VAL A 126 -4.52 -24.13 0.68
N SER A 127 -5.47 -23.46 1.32
CA SER A 127 -6.52 -24.15 2.06
C SER A 127 -7.60 -24.61 1.08
N PRO A 128 -7.89 -25.92 0.95
CA PRO A 128 -8.87 -26.42 0.00
C PRO A 128 -10.32 -26.09 0.37
N ASN A 129 -10.59 -25.60 1.59
CA ASN A 129 -11.95 -25.29 2.06
C ASN A 129 -11.94 -24.10 3.04
N TYR A 130 -12.04 -22.88 2.54
CA TYR A 130 -12.61 -21.78 3.33
C TYR A 130 -14.11 -21.72 3.02
N SER A 131 -14.94 -22.34 3.86
CA SER A 131 -16.35 -21.94 3.93
C SER A 131 -16.39 -20.67 4.77
N TYR A 132 -16.76 -19.54 4.18
CA TYR A 132 -17.35 -18.47 4.98
C TYR A 132 -18.61 -19.06 5.59
N GLU A 133 -18.61 -19.31 6.90
CA GLU A 133 -19.87 -19.56 7.61
C GLU A 133 -20.73 -18.31 7.36
N ASN A 134 -21.83 -18.51 6.61
CA ASN A 134 -22.84 -17.48 6.35
C ASN A 134 -23.79 -17.36 7.54
#